data_AF-A0A2E6AY23-F1
#
_entry.id   AF-A0A2E6AY23-F1
#
_cell.length_a   1.000
_cell.length_b   1.000
_cell.length_c   1.000
_cell.angle_alpha   90.00
_cell.angle_beta   90.00
_cell.angle_gamma   90.00
#
_symmetry.space_group_name_H-M   'P 1'
#
loop_
_entity.id
_entity.type
_entity.pdbx_description
1 polymer ?
#
loop_
_entity_poly.entity_id
_entity_poly.type
_entity_poly.pdbx_seq_one_letter_code
_entity_poly.pdbx_strand_id
1 'polypeptide(L)'
;MEDIEEYWMDPNSSNYSQHVVTFTHLDDHNQPFSCAQWAAAGSIPNNFIADDGGGYTYYPLFANDYDPTVISMPNQIWIDHTMTVRFKSNYTTLASANYRLNSMLEDCAPCNNPDLDDDGVINDVDNCPDDYNPEQSDDDGDFIGNVCDDCSNIDGDINDDMLVDVLDIVQTVNMVLSGGINSASFSDCAKSDADIDNNNIVNILDIIQVINLVLGSPRILDLESKADILITKINSDLEISISSDVDIAGLQIDIETNNNYHAYLIDNSHIRVQSNFDSGNLTILALDELMLNRPFDSRNVKLVIEDAKNLDLNSINVTLSSSSGSQIALNYIDDNDMTVSNSTELYGLNKIYPNPFNPTTEIEFNIPNDSNVILSAYDLNGREVGVIFEGFQRAGNHSYQWNAANLPSGVYYIKFQYDSQIQSMKAVLMK
;
A
#
# COMPACT_ATOMS: atom_id res chain seq x y z
N MET A 1 25.91 12.79 70.22
CA MET A 1 27.36 12.69 70.37
C MET A 1 27.75 11.33 69.86
N GLU A 2 28.23 11.26 68.62
CA GLU A 2 29.54 10.70 68.26
C GLU A 2 29.67 10.72 66.75
N ASP A 3 30.84 11.14 66.29
CA ASP A 3 31.24 11.31 64.91
C ASP A 3 31.34 9.97 64.17
N ILE A 4 30.91 10.01 62.90
CA ILE A 4 31.56 9.52 61.67
C ILE A 4 32.57 8.36 61.81
N GLU A 5 32.27 7.25 61.13
CA GLU A 5 33.29 6.60 60.28
C GLU A 5 32.80 6.60 58.82
N GLU A 6 33.45 7.45 58.03
CA GLU A 6 33.41 7.53 56.56
C GLU A 6 34.00 6.27 55.94
N TYR A 7 33.35 5.76 54.89
CA TYR A 7 34.08 5.02 53.85
C TYR A 7 33.87 5.73 52.51
N TRP A 8 34.82 6.60 52.18
CA TRP A 8 35.00 7.12 50.82
C TRP A 8 35.68 6.06 49.96
N MET A 9 35.24 5.92 48.70
CA MET A 9 35.92 5.07 47.70
C MET A 9 36.76 5.97 46.77
N ASP A 10 38.05 5.66 46.66
CA ASP A 10 39.00 6.39 45.80
C ASP A 10 38.76 6.03 44.31
N PRO A 11 38.51 7.03 43.43
CA PRO A 11 38.28 6.81 42.00
C PRO A 11 39.49 6.23 41.24
N ASN A 12 40.67 6.17 41.85
CA ASN A 12 41.85 5.49 41.27
C ASN A 12 42.02 4.05 41.75
N SER A 13 41.08 3.51 42.53
CA SER A 13 41.17 2.17 43.08
C SER A 13 40.93 1.09 42.01
N SER A 14 41.64 -0.03 42.12
CA SER A 14 41.63 -1.12 41.13
C SER A 14 40.31 -1.90 41.04
N ASN A 15 39.32 -1.61 41.87
CA ASN A 15 37.98 -2.22 41.84
C ASN A 15 36.85 -1.21 41.55
N TYR A 16 37.19 0.04 41.24
CA TYR A 16 36.23 1.11 40.96
C TYR A 16 35.26 0.75 39.82
N SER A 17 35.77 0.15 38.75
CA SER A 17 34.99 -0.28 37.58
C SER A 17 34.08 -1.49 37.80
N GLN A 18 34.11 -2.12 38.98
CA GLN A 18 33.24 -3.26 39.32
C GLN A 18 31.94 -2.82 40.02
N HIS A 19 31.81 -1.53 40.36
CA HIS A 19 30.72 -1.01 41.20
C HIS A 19 30.05 0.24 40.60
N VAL A 20 30.36 0.58 39.35
CA VAL A 20 29.78 1.70 38.60
C VAL A 20 29.46 1.18 37.19
N VAL A 21 28.22 1.37 36.72
CA VAL A 21 27.85 1.12 35.32
C VAL A 21 27.79 2.47 34.61
N THR A 22 28.60 2.63 33.57
CA THR A 22 28.65 3.87 32.79
C THR A 22 27.44 3.94 31.87
N PHE A 23 26.63 4.99 32.01
CA PHE A 23 25.65 5.36 31.00
C PHE A 23 26.43 5.98 29.84
N THR A 24 26.46 5.30 28.69
CA THR A 24 27.14 5.85 27.51
C THR A 24 26.19 6.55 26.54
N HIS A 25 24.87 6.30 26.60
CA HIS A 25 23.85 7.01 25.80
C HIS A 25 22.44 6.77 26.37
N LEU A 26 21.49 7.68 26.08
CA LEU A 26 20.07 7.58 26.49
C LEU A 26 19.24 6.62 25.60
N ASP A 27 19.86 5.97 24.63
CA ASP A 27 19.19 5.20 23.57
C ASP A 27 19.28 3.66 23.75
N ASP A 28 19.46 3.16 24.97
CA ASP A 28 19.39 1.70 25.21
C ASP A 28 17.92 1.24 25.23
N HIS A 29 17.43 0.93 24.03
CA HIS A 29 16.04 0.69 23.65
C HIS A 29 15.40 -0.59 24.20
N ASN A 30 16.05 -1.31 25.12
CA ASN A 30 15.54 -2.61 25.55
C ASN A 30 15.16 -2.71 27.02
N GLN A 31 14.71 -1.62 27.65
CA GLN A 31 13.72 -1.61 28.76
C GLN A 31 13.24 -0.19 29.08
N PRO A 32 11.97 -0.05 29.51
CA PRO A 32 11.73 0.29 30.91
C PRO A 32 11.56 -0.99 31.72
N PHE A 33 12.10 -1.00 32.94
CA PHE A 33 11.88 -2.08 33.91
C PHE A 33 10.37 -2.25 34.12
N SER A 34 9.86 -3.48 34.01
CA SER A 34 8.48 -3.79 34.43
C SER A 34 8.28 -3.50 35.92
N CYS A 35 7.04 -3.29 36.35
CA CYS A 35 6.71 -3.07 37.76
C CYS A 35 7.22 -4.22 38.66
N ALA A 36 7.18 -5.46 38.16
CA ALA A 36 7.75 -6.63 38.82
C ALA A 36 9.28 -6.56 38.95
N GLN A 37 9.99 -6.09 37.92
CA GLN A 37 11.45 -5.91 37.98
C GLN A 37 11.84 -4.76 38.92
N TRP A 38 11.04 -3.69 39.00
CA TRP A 38 11.20 -2.61 39.98
C TRP A 38 10.96 -3.10 41.41
N ALA A 39 9.91 -3.89 41.64
CA ALA A 39 9.60 -4.46 42.95
C ALA A 39 10.66 -5.48 43.40
N ALA A 40 11.22 -6.26 42.47
CA ALA A 40 12.28 -7.25 42.73
C ALA A 40 13.67 -6.62 42.92
N ALA A 41 13.90 -5.39 42.44
CA ALA A 41 15.16 -4.66 42.62
C ALA A 41 15.39 -4.18 44.07
N GLY A 42 14.40 -4.32 44.94
CA GLY A 42 14.53 -4.03 46.36
C GLY A 42 15.55 -4.96 47.04
N SER A 43 16.62 -4.35 47.59
CA SER A 43 17.65 -4.91 48.50
C SER A 43 19.05 -5.16 47.92
N ILE A 44 19.52 -4.41 46.92
CA ILE A 44 20.95 -4.43 46.54
C ILE A 44 21.59 -3.09 46.92
N PRO A 45 22.76 -3.04 47.61
CA PRO A 45 23.20 -1.81 48.25
C PRO A 45 23.56 -0.63 47.33
N ASN A 46 23.82 -0.82 46.03
CA ASN A 46 24.54 0.21 45.26
C ASN A 46 24.27 0.20 43.75
N ASN A 47 23.04 0.47 43.28
CA ASN A 47 22.85 0.85 41.87
C ASN A 47 22.12 2.19 41.79
N PHE A 48 22.90 3.27 41.68
CA PHE A 48 22.40 4.57 41.27
C PHE A 48 22.41 4.65 39.74
N ILE A 49 21.32 5.16 39.18
CA ILE A 49 21.15 5.36 37.74
C ILE A 49 21.84 6.68 37.37
N ALA A 50 22.86 6.56 36.50
CA ALA A 50 23.67 7.58 35.84
C ALA A 50 24.85 8.24 36.61
N ASP A 51 26.04 8.15 35.99
CA ASP A 51 27.27 8.91 36.26
C ASP A 51 27.76 9.47 34.91
N ASP A 52 27.89 10.80 34.75
CA ASP A 52 28.35 11.46 33.50
C ASP A 52 29.87 11.24 33.28
N GLY A 53 30.55 10.44 34.10
CA GLY A 53 31.96 10.10 33.90
C GLY A 53 32.89 11.31 33.92
N GLY A 54 32.45 12.42 34.53
CA GLY A 54 33.14 13.71 34.54
C GLY A 54 32.93 14.58 33.28
N GLY A 55 32.09 14.16 32.33
CA GLY A 55 31.58 14.98 31.24
C GLY A 55 30.52 15.99 31.71
N TYR A 56 30.25 17.00 30.88
CA TYR A 56 29.11 17.92 31.05
C TYR A 56 27.99 17.61 30.05
N THR A 57 27.89 16.35 29.61
CA THR A 57 27.07 15.95 28.45
C THR A 57 25.58 16.10 28.76
N TYR A 58 25.18 15.83 30.00
CA TYR A 58 23.78 15.94 30.46
C TYR A 58 23.49 17.23 31.23
N TYR A 59 24.47 18.15 31.30
CA TYR A 59 24.42 19.43 32.02
C TYR A 59 23.17 20.29 31.74
N PRO A 60 22.66 20.43 30.49
CA PRO A 60 21.50 21.28 30.22
C PRO A 60 20.16 20.67 30.64
N LEU A 61 20.08 19.35 30.85
CA LEU A 61 18.81 18.63 31.00
C LEU A 61 18.19 18.77 32.40
N PHE A 62 19.01 19.04 33.42
CA PHE A 62 18.57 19.02 34.82
C PHE A 62 18.90 20.27 35.62
N ALA A 63 19.54 21.27 34.99
CA ALA A 63 19.85 22.56 35.58
C ALA A 63 18.57 23.27 36.08
N ASN A 64 18.72 24.07 37.13
CA ASN A 64 17.61 24.80 37.73
C ASN A 64 17.29 26.04 36.87
N ASP A 65 16.10 26.12 36.27
CA ASP A 65 15.68 27.19 35.34
C ASP A 65 15.61 28.60 35.96
N TYR A 66 15.88 28.74 37.27
CA TYR A 66 15.59 29.97 38.00
C TYR A 66 16.79 30.91 38.22
N ASP A 67 18.04 30.46 38.02
CA ASP A 67 19.22 31.35 38.12
C ASP A 67 20.45 30.80 37.35
N PRO A 68 20.87 31.43 36.24
CA PRO A 68 22.01 31.00 35.43
C PRO A 68 23.38 31.20 36.11
N THR A 69 23.43 31.71 37.34
CA THR A 69 24.67 31.92 38.11
C THR A 69 24.90 30.91 39.24
N VAL A 70 23.91 30.06 39.54
CA VAL A 70 23.99 29.04 40.58
C VAL A 70 24.34 27.68 39.97
N ILE A 71 25.59 27.24 40.17
CA ILE A 71 26.07 25.92 39.75
C ILE A 71 25.83 24.94 40.91
N SER A 72 24.58 24.50 41.11
CA SER A 72 24.26 23.42 42.05
C SER A 72 23.60 22.26 41.31
N MET A 73 24.20 21.07 41.47
CA MET A 73 23.74 19.84 40.83
C MET A 73 23.17 18.90 41.89
N PRO A 74 21.97 18.33 41.70
CA PRO A 74 21.56 17.13 42.41
C PRO A 74 22.48 15.97 42.03
N ASN A 75 23.11 15.34 43.02
CA ASN A 75 23.87 14.10 42.78
C ASN A 75 22.97 12.87 42.61
N GLN A 76 21.66 13.03 42.84
CA GLN A 76 20.66 11.99 42.69
C GLN A 76 19.40 12.57 42.03
N ILE A 77 18.98 11.94 40.94
CA ILE A 77 17.77 12.29 40.19
C ILE A 77 16.94 11.02 40.06
N TRP A 78 15.65 11.12 40.34
CA TRP A 78 14.69 10.03 40.23
C TRP A 78 13.75 10.34 39.08
N ILE A 79 13.68 9.41 38.12
CA ILE A 79 12.92 9.54 36.87
C ILE A 79 12.01 8.31 36.76
N ASP A 80 10.79 8.48 36.24
CA ASP A 80 9.86 7.36 35.98
C ASP A 80 9.93 6.86 34.52
N HIS A 81 9.12 5.84 34.19
CA HIS A 81 9.09 5.22 32.86
C HIS A 81 8.57 6.16 31.75
N THR A 82 8.02 7.34 32.10
CA THR A 82 7.60 8.38 31.15
C THR A 82 8.69 9.44 30.93
N MET A 83 9.91 9.20 31.44
CA MET A 83 11.03 10.15 31.45
C MET A 83 10.74 11.43 32.26
N THR A 84 9.77 11.38 33.19
CA THR A 84 9.45 12.53 34.04
C THR A 84 10.35 12.55 35.27
N VAL A 85 10.99 13.69 35.56
CA VAL A 85 11.80 13.87 36.78
C VAL A 85 10.89 14.04 37.99
N ARG A 86 10.83 13.03 38.85
CA ARG A 86 9.97 13.00 40.06
C ARG A 86 10.66 13.60 41.27
N PHE A 87 12.00 13.52 41.36
CA PHE A 87 12.74 14.06 42.50
C PHE A 87 14.21 14.38 42.16
N LYS A 88 14.73 15.45 42.76
CA LYS A 88 16.14 15.89 42.67
C LYS A 88 16.69 16.09 44.09
N SER A 89 17.84 15.52 44.42
CA SER A 89 18.49 15.68 45.72
C SER A 89 20.01 15.69 45.64
N ASN A 90 20.66 16.31 46.63
CA ASN A 90 22.12 16.25 46.86
C ASN A 90 22.49 15.17 47.88
N TYR A 91 21.50 14.56 48.54
CA TYR A 91 21.71 13.51 49.53
C TYR A 91 20.38 12.82 49.83
N THR A 92 20.29 11.51 49.57
CA THR A 92 19.13 10.69 49.92
C THR A 92 19.59 9.55 50.82
N THR A 93 19.09 9.56 52.06
CA THR A 93 19.24 8.42 52.97
C THR A 93 18.42 7.22 52.47
N LEU A 94 18.77 6.00 52.88
CA LEU A 94 17.99 4.79 52.56
C LEU A 94 16.51 4.94 52.96
N ALA A 95 16.23 5.55 54.10
CA ALA A 95 14.85 5.79 54.56
C ALA A 95 14.09 6.75 53.62
N SER A 96 14.74 7.84 53.20
CA SER A 96 14.14 8.75 52.22
C SER A 96 14.03 8.15 50.81
N ALA A 97 14.97 7.31 50.41
CA ALA A 97 14.92 6.59 49.14
C ALA A 97 13.73 5.63 49.12
N ASN A 98 13.58 4.81 50.17
CA ASN A 98 12.45 3.89 50.31
C ASN A 98 11.11 4.63 50.39
N TYR A 99 11.04 5.75 51.12
CA TYR A 99 9.83 6.56 51.16
C TYR A 99 9.46 7.11 49.78
N ARG A 100 10.45 7.59 49.00
CA ARG A 100 10.22 8.12 47.65
C ARG A 100 9.84 7.03 46.66
N LEU A 101 10.50 5.88 46.71
CA LEU A 101 10.16 4.72 45.91
C LEU A 101 8.73 4.26 46.20
N ASN A 102 8.35 4.14 47.47
CA ASN A 102 6.99 3.80 47.88
C ASN A 102 5.96 4.84 47.41
N SER A 103 6.28 6.14 47.49
CA SER A 103 5.42 7.20 46.96
C SER A 103 5.27 7.14 45.44
N MET A 104 6.35 6.83 44.71
CA MET A 104 6.29 6.66 43.26
C MET A 104 5.50 5.39 42.86
N LEU A 105 5.57 4.34 43.67
CA LEU A 105 4.77 3.12 43.52
C LEU A 105 3.29 3.35 43.85
N GLU A 106 2.98 4.12 44.90
CA GLU A 106 1.60 4.51 45.27
C GLU A 106 0.97 5.44 44.22
N ASP A 107 1.74 6.35 43.63
CA ASP A 107 1.28 7.19 42.50
C ASP A 107 1.05 6.39 41.21
N CYS A 108 1.61 5.17 41.12
CA CYS A 108 1.46 4.24 40.01
C CYS A 108 0.17 3.39 40.14
N ALA A 109 -0.88 3.95 40.74
CA ALA A 109 -2.06 3.25 41.24
C ALA A 109 -2.91 2.41 40.25
N PRO A 110 -2.66 2.31 38.93
CA PRO A 110 -3.20 1.21 38.12
C PRO A 110 -2.33 -0.06 38.12
N CYS A 111 -1.03 0.03 38.44
CA CYS A 111 -0.05 -1.04 38.13
C CYS A 111 0.04 -2.19 39.14
N ASN A 112 -0.84 -2.25 40.15
CA ASN A 112 -0.85 -3.31 41.16
C ASN A 112 -2.01 -4.30 41.02
N ASN A 113 -2.86 -4.17 39.99
CA ASN A 113 -3.71 -5.28 39.60
C ASN A 113 -2.95 -6.14 38.59
N PRO A 114 -2.49 -7.36 38.95
CA PRO A 114 -1.76 -8.22 38.02
C PRO A 114 -2.64 -8.74 36.86
N ASP A 115 -3.94 -8.55 36.96
CA ASP A 115 -5.03 -9.02 36.11
C ASP A 115 -6.10 -7.91 36.15
N LEU A 116 -5.98 -6.92 35.27
CA LEU A 116 -6.64 -5.62 35.40
C LEU A 116 -8.16 -5.69 35.17
N ASP A 117 -8.62 -6.64 34.38
CA ASP A 117 -10.01 -6.90 34.02
C ASP A 117 -10.63 -8.10 34.79
N ASP A 118 -9.84 -8.74 35.67
CA ASP A 118 -10.20 -9.87 36.55
C ASP A 118 -10.66 -11.12 35.75
N ASP A 119 -10.06 -11.39 34.59
CA ASP A 119 -10.42 -12.50 33.70
C ASP A 119 -9.67 -13.81 34.01
N GLY A 120 -8.60 -13.74 34.81
CA GLY A 120 -7.77 -14.86 35.21
C GLY A 120 -6.48 -15.03 34.41
N VAL A 121 -6.21 -14.14 33.46
CA VAL A 121 -4.96 -13.97 32.71
C VAL A 121 -4.22 -12.75 33.29
N ILE A 122 -2.89 -12.80 33.28
CA ILE A 122 -2.10 -11.68 33.82
C ILE A 122 -1.75 -10.70 32.70
N ASN A 123 -1.80 -9.39 32.96
CA ASN A 123 -1.65 -8.33 31.95
C ASN A 123 -0.44 -8.49 31.01
N ASP A 124 0.67 -9.07 31.49
CA ASP A 124 1.91 -9.27 30.71
C ASP A 124 1.76 -10.32 29.58
N VAL A 125 0.76 -11.19 29.66
CA VAL A 125 0.48 -12.24 28.66
C VAL A 125 -0.97 -12.22 28.17
N ASP A 126 -1.72 -11.21 28.60
CA ASP A 126 -3.11 -11.00 28.25
C ASP A 126 -3.20 -10.24 26.92
N ASN A 127 -3.88 -10.83 25.93
CA ASN A 127 -4.10 -10.19 24.65
C ASN A 127 -5.24 -9.15 24.66
N CYS A 128 -5.97 -9.00 25.78
CA CYS A 128 -6.86 -7.86 26.06
C CYS A 128 -6.78 -7.39 27.52
N PRO A 129 -5.67 -6.76 27.97
CA PRO A 129 -5.44 -6.43 29.38
C PRO A 129 -6.50 -5.55 30.06
N ASP A 130 -7.37 -4.89 29.30
CA ASP A 130 -8.41 -4.01 29.81
C ASP A 130 -9.84 -4.62 29.66
N ASP A 131 -10.00 -5.75 28.96
CA ASP A 131 -11.30 -6.30 28.54
C ASP A 131 -11.40 -7.83 28.73
N TYR A 132 -12.24 -8.24 29.69
CA TYR A 132 -12.42 -9.63 30.12
C TYR A 132 -12.49 -10.65 28.97
N ASN A 133 -11.46 -11.49 28.80
CA ASN A 133 -11.35 -12.46 27.71
C ASN A 133 -10.56 -13.76 28.07
N PRO A 134 -11.05 -14.58 29.02
CA PRO A 134 -10.28 -15.68 29.63
C PRO A 134 -9.86 -16.81 28.68
N GLU A 135 -10.48 -16.87 27.49
CA GLU A 135 -10.16 -17.84 26.45
C GLU A 135 -8.97 -17.41 25.58
N GLN A 136 -8.58 -16.13 25.64
CA GLN A 136 -7.46 -15.53 24.90
C GLN A 136 -7.55 -15.86 23.39
N SER A 137 -8.78 -15.85 22.88
CA SER A 137 -9.04 -16.08 21.45
C SER A 137 -8.44 -14.94 20.63
N ASP A 138 -7.78 -15.32 19.55
CA ASP A 138 -7.01 -14.49 18.62
C ASP A 138 -7.14 -15.20 17.27
N ASP A 139 -8.22 -14.89 16.55
CA ASP A 139 -8.62 -15.63 15.35
C ASP A 139 -7.74 -15.27 14.13
N ASP A 140 -7.19 -14.07 14.09
CA ASP A 140 -6.35 -13.51 13.02
C ASP A 140 -4.83 -13.62 13.32
N GLY A 141 -4.43 -13.73 14.58
CA GLY A 141 -3.08 -14.06 15.02
C GLY A 141 -2.16 -12.86 15.17
N ASP A 142 -2.71 -11.67 15.41
CA ASP A 142 -1.97 -10.41 15.53
C ASP A 142 -1.54 -10.08 16.97
N PHE A 143 -1.88 -10.97 17.92
CA PHE A 143 -1.65 -10.87 19.37
C PHE A 143 -2.57 -9.89 20.13
N ILE A 144 -3.60 -9.37 19.48
CA ILE A 144 -4.72 -8.66 20.11
C ILE A 144 -5.89 -9.66 20.20
N GLY A 145 -6.57 -9.72 21.34
CA GLY A 145 -7.66 -10.68 21.50
C GLY A 145 -8.94 -10.20 20.81
N ASN A 146 -9.74 -11.13 20.28
CA ASN A 146 -11.01 -10.84 19.60
C ASN A 146 -12.00 -9.92 20.37
N VAL A 147 -11.82 -9.78 21.69
CA VAL A 147 -12.69 -8.97 22.56
C VAL A 147 -12.33 -7.49 22.52
N CYS A 148 -11.04 -7.17 22.41
CA CYS A 148 -10.49 -5.81 22.35
C CYS A 148 -9.91 -5.47 20.98
N ASP A 149 -9.92 -6.43 20.06
CA ASP A 149 -9.56 -6.24 18.68
C ASP A 149 -10.76 -5.68 17.90
N ASP A 150 -10.64 -4.41 17.52
CA ASP A 150 -11.60 -3.70 16.69
C ASP A 150 -11.33 -3.91 15.18
N CYS A 151 -10.21 -4.55 14.81
CA CYS A 151 -9.76 -4.75 13.42
C CYS A 151 -9.21 -6.18 13.22
N SER A 152 -9.90 -7.07 12.49
CA SER A 152 -9.38 -8.43 12.28
C SER A 152 -8.10 -8.51 11.44
N ASN A 153 -7.62 -7.38 10.89
CA ASN A 153 -6.34 -7.22 10.19
C ASN A 153 -6.09 -8.29 9.09
N ILE A 154 -7.18 -8.75 8.46
CA ILE A 154 -7.12 -9.74 7.38
C ILE A 154 -7.02 -8.97 6.06
N ASP A 155 -5.83 -8.98 5.45
CA ASP A 155 -5.59 -8.45 4.09
C ASP A 155 -6.74 -8.81 3.13
N GLY A 156 -7.49 -7.81 2.70
CA GLY A 156 -8.56 -7.94 1.71
C GLY A 156 -9.94 -8.27 2.27
N ASP A 157 -10.12 -8.31 3.60
CA ASP A 157 -11.43 -8.38 4.27
C ASP A 157 -11.84 -6.98 4.73
N ILE A 158 -12.29 -6.14 3.79
CA ILE A 158 -12.58 -4.73 4.03
C ILE A 158 -13.81 -4.58 4.95
N ASN A 159 -14.64 -5.62 5.05
CA ASN A 159 -15.89 -5.60 5.80
C ASN A 159 -15.86 -6.31 7.15
N ASP A 160 -14.69 -6.83 7.54
CA ASP A 160 -14.42 -7.49 8.83
C ASP A 160 -15.42 -8.63 9.12
N ASP A 161 -15.78 -9.43 8.10
CA ASP A 161 -16.66 -10.60 8.27
C ASP A 161 -15.91 -11.95 8.27
N MET A 162 -14.58 -11.87 8.35
CA MET A 162 -13.61 -12.95 8.31
C MET A 162 -13.57 -13.71 6.99
N LEU A 163 -14.13 -13.14 5.91
CA LEU A 163 -14.21 -13.75 4.59
C LEU A 163 -13.83 -12.75 3.50
N VAL A 164 -12.73 -13.03 2.80
CA VAL A 164 -12.38 -12.28 1.59
C VAL A 164 -13.24 -12.75 0.40
N ASP A 165 -14.27 -11.97 0.05
CA ASP A 165 -15.21 -12.25 -1.02
C ASP A 165 -15.54 -11.04 -1.93
N VAL A 166 -16.59 -11.16 -2.73
CA VAL A 166 -16.97 -10.14 -3.72
C VAL A 166 -17.44 -8.83 -3.06
N LEU A 167 -17.95 -8.88 -1.84
CA LEU A 167 -18.33 -7.69 -1.09
C LEU A 167 -17.11 -6.83 -0.79
N ASP A 168 -15.96 -7.42 -0.48
CA ASP A 168 -14.71 -6.70 -0.24
C ASP A 168 -14.26 -5.95 -1.49
N ILE A 169 -14.30 -6.61 -2.66
CA ILE A 169 -13.98 -5.95 -3.94
C ILE A 169 -14.88 -4.71 -4.14
N VAL A 170 -16.19 -4.84 -3.88
CA VAL A 170 -17.14 -3.73 -4.01
C VAL A 170 -16.80 -2.61 -3.03
N GLN A 171 -16.40 -2.94 -1.80
CA GLN A 171 -16.00 -1.95 -0.80
C GLN A 171 -14.70 -1.25 -1.18
N THR A 172 -13.67 -1.96 -1.62
CA THR A 172 -12.41 -1.36 -2.12
C THR A 172 -12.67 -0.43 -3.31
N VAL A 173 -13.51 -0.84 -4.28
CA VAL A 173 -13.90 0.03 -5.41
C VAL A 173 -14.56 1.33 -4.93
N ASN A 174 -15.50 1.23 -3.99
CA ASN A 174 -16.16 2.41 -3.42
C ASN A 174 -15.20 3.29 -2.62
N MET A 175 -14.24 2.69 -1.91
CA MET A 175 -13.20 3.38 -1.16
C MET A 175 -12.33 4.20 -2.12
N VAL A 176 -11.81 3.59 -3.19
CA VAL A 176 -11.01 4.27 -4.20
C VAL A 176 -11.80 5.41 -4.86
N LEU A 177 -13.04 5.17 -5.27
CA LEU A 177 -13.90 6.20 -5.86
C LEU A 177 -14.23 7.35 -4.89
N SER A 178 -14.13 7.14 -3.57
CA SER A 178 -14.39 8.16 -2.55
C SER A 178 -13.13 8.77 -1.93
N GLY A 179 -11.96 8.60 -2.58
CA GLY A 179 -10.69 9.22 -2.17
C GLY A 179 -9.65 8.26 -1.61
N GLY A 180 -9.85 6.95 -1.78
CA GLY A 180 -8.93 5.90 -1.35
C GLY A 180 -8.73 5.93 0.17
N ILE A 181 -7.46 5.93 0.60
CA ILE A 181 -7.08 6.00 2.02
C ILE A 181 -7.65 7.23 2.75
N ASN A 182 -7.95 8.32 2.04
CA ASN A 182 -8.50 9.54 2.64
C ASN A 182 -10.03 9.56 2.70
N SER A 183 -10.69 8.46 2.30
CA SER A 183 -12.15 8.36 2.34
C SER A 183 -12.67 8.42 3.78
N ALA A 184 -13.62 9.33 4.04
CA ALA A 184 -14.18 9.53 5.37
C ALA A 184 -15.28 8.51 5.74
N SER A 185 -15.67 7.65 4.79
CA SER A 185 -16.79 6.71 4.94
C SER A 185 -16.35 5.32 5.41
N PHE A 186 -15.05 5.09 5.56
CA PHE A 186 -14.46 3.81 5.94
C PHE A 186 -13.68 3.95 7.25
N SER A 187 -13.72 2.89 8.08
CA SER A 187 -12.90 2.79 9.30
C SER A 187 -11.42 2.73 8.93
N ASP A 188 -10.57 2.92 9.93
CA ASP A 188 -9.13 2.79 9.73
C ASP A 188 -8.72 1.31 9.54
N CYS A 189 -9.45 0.35 10.12
CA CYS A 189 -9.32 -1.09 9.84
C CYS A 189 -9.55 -1.38 8.36
N ALA A 190 -10.75 -1.06 7.86
CA ALA A 190 -11.13 -1.28 6.46
C ALA A 190 -10.13 -0.68 5.46
N LYS A 191 -9.52 0.47 5.80
CA LYS A 191 -8.48 1.10 4.99
C LYS A 191 -7.15 0.35 5.03
N SER A 192 -6.78 -0.17 6.20
CA SER A 192 -5.61 -1.03 6.38
C SER A 192 -5.77 -2.33 5.61
N ASP A 193 -6.92 -3.00 5.75
CA ASP A 193 -7.21 -4.26 5.05
C ASP A 193 -7.35 -4.08 3.54
N ALA A 194 -7.71 -2.88 3.09
CA ALA A 194 -7.73 -2.53 1.68
C ALA A 194 -6.35 -2.18 1.10
N ASP A 195 -5.32 -1.91 1.91
CA ASP A 195 -3.96 -1.55 1.47
C ASP A 195 -3.06 -2.79 1.38
N ILE A 196 -3.30 -3.61 0.35
CA ILE A 196 -2.77 -4.96 0.26
C ILE A 196 -1.25 -5.01 0.04
N ASP A 197 -0.68 -3.98 -0.60
CA ASP A 197 0.76 -3.84 -0.78
C ASP A 197 1.45 -3.00 0.31
N ASN A 198 0.70 -2.55 1.32
CA ASN A 198 1.17 -1.84 2.50
C ASN A 198 1.96 -0.55 2.16
N ASN A 199 1.48 0.21 1.18
CA ASN A 199 2.13 1.45 0.73
C ASN A 199 1.45 2.73 1.26
N ASN A 200 0.41 2.58 2.10
CA ASN A 200 -0.50 3.60 2.62
C ASN A 200 -1.36 4.29 1.54
N ILE A 201 -1.62 3.63 0.41
CA ILE A 201 -2.43 4.16 -0.69
C ILE A 201 -3.36 3.08 -1.23
N VAL A 202 -4.65 3.17 -0.87
CA VAL A 202 -5.68 2.32 -1.49
C VAL A 202 -6.03 2.85 -2.89
N ASN A 203 -5.74 2.07 -3.92
CA ASN A 203 -5.98 2.40 -5.33
C ASN A 203 -6.31 1.14 -6.18
N ILE A 204 -6.31 1.25 -7.50
CA ILE A 204 -6.61 0.14 -8.43
C ILE A 204 -5.70 -1.09 -8.26
N LEU A 205 -4.46 -0.90 -7.80
CA LEU A 205 -3.54 -2.01 -7.53
C LEU A 205 -4.15 -2.93 -6.46
N ASP A 206 -4.66 -2.35 -5.38
CA ASP A 206 -5.29 -3.09 -4.30
C ASP A 206 -6.57 -3.77 -4.73
N ILE A 207 -7.41 -3.12 -5.53
CA ILE A 207 -8.62 -3.74 -6.07
C ILE A 207 -8.27 -5.03 -6.84
N ILE A 208 -7.23 -5.00 -7.69
CA ILE A 208 -6.79 -6.19 -8.43
C ILE A 208 -6.20 -7.26 -7.48
N GLN A 209 -5.50 -6.85 -6.42
CA GLN A 209 -5.00 -7.78 -5.41
C GLN A 209 -6.12 -8.45 -4.62
N VAL A 210 -7.15 -7.71 -4.18
CA VAL A 210 -8.35 -8.26 -3.52
C VAL A 210 -9.07 -9.22 -4.46
N ILE A 211 -9.26 -8.86 -5.75
CA ILE A 211 -9.81 -9.78 -6.75
C ILE A 211 -9.00 -11.08 -6.82
N ASN A 212 -7.66 -10.99 -6.81
CA ASN A 212 -6.80 -12.16 -6.84
C ASN A 212 -6.94 -13.05 -5.59
N LEU A 213 -7.11 -12.45 -4.41
CA LEU A 213 -7.40 -13.19 -3.17
C LEU A 213 -8.72 -13.96 -3.29
N VAL A 214 -9.80 -13.30 -3.74
CA VAL A 214 -11.13 -13.92 -3.94
C VAL A 214 -11.07 -15.06 -4.96
N LEU A 215 -10.29 -14.90 -6.04
CA LEU A 215 -10.12 -15.93 -7.07
C LEU A 215 -9.16 -17.06 -6.64
N GLY A 216 -8.51 -16.98 -5.48
CA GLY A 216 -7.49 -17.92 -5.04
C GLY A 216 -6.25 -17.94 -5.95
N SER A 217 -5.99 -16.83 -6.64
CA SER A 217 -4.85 -16.68 -7.53
C SER A 217 -3.62 -16.29 -6.70
N PRO A 218 -2.49 -17.02 -6.80
CA PRO A 218 -1.31 -16.69 -6.01
C PRO A 218 -0.79 -15.29 -6.37
N ARG A 219 -0.36 -14.50 -5.38
CA ARG A 219 0.40 -13.28 -5.63
C ARG A 219 1.68 -13.67 -6.38
N ILE A 220 1.76 -13.28 -7.65
CA ILE A 220 2.96 -13.47 -8.48
C ILE A 220 3.73 -12.15 -8.42
N LEU A 221 4.98 -12.20 -7.96
CA LEU A 221 5.92 -11.10 -8.13
C LEU A 221 6.17 -10.91 -9.62
N ASP A 222 5.59 -9.86 -10.19
CA ASP A 222 5.88 -9.50 -11.58
C ASP A 222 7.29 -8.92 -11.69
N LEU A 223 7.92 -9.21 -12.84
CA LEU A 223 9.13 -8.50 -13.27
C LEU A 223 8.81 -7.01 -13.44
N GLU A 224 9.84 -6.16 -13.44
CA GLU A 224 9.67 -4.75 -13.81
C GLU A 224 8.91 -4.64 -15.13
N SER A 225 7.68 -4.12 -15.07
CA SER A 225 6.80 -3.91 -16.21
C SER A 225 6.73 -2.42 -16.54
N LYS A 226 6.57 -2.11 -17.82
CA LYS A 226 6.62 -0.73 -18.33
C LYS A 226 5.54 -0.47 -19.35
N ALA A 227 4.99 0.73 -19.31
CA ALA A 227 4.09 1.23 -20.34
C ALA A 227 4.48 2.63 -20.77
N ASP A 228 4.42 2.86 -22.07
CA ASP A 228 4.49 4.18 -22.67
C ASP A 228 3.09 4.79 -22.68
N ILE A 229 2.98 6.04 -22.24
CA ILE A 229 1.72 6.80 -22.24
C ILE A 229 1.86 8.07 -23.07
N LEU A 230 0.91 8.29 -23.96
CA LEU A 230 0.79 9.48 -24.77
C LEU A 230 -0.59 10.10 -24.53
N ILE A 231 -0.62 11.38 -24.17
CA ILE A 231 -1.85 12.13 -23.98
C ILE A 231 -1.96 13.20 -25.08
N THR A 232 -2.94 13.05 -25.97
CA THR A 232 -3.15 13.95 -27.12
C THR A 232 -4.48 14.66 -27.05
N LYS A 233 -4.51 15.91 -27.55
CA LYS A 233 -5.74 16.70 -27.68
C LYS A 233 -6.29 16.56 -29.08
N ILE A 234 -7.38 15.82 -29.25
CA ILE A 234 -8.02 15.56 -30.54
C ILE A 234 -9.38 16.25 -30.57
N ASN A 235 -9.58 17.21 -31.48
CA ASN A 235 -10.81 18.02 -31.56
C ASN A 235 -11.12 18.74 -30.24
N SER A 236 -12.20 18.33 -29.54
CA SER A 236 -12.65 18.81 -28.21
C SER A 236 -12.20 17.90 -27.07
N ASP A 237 -11.67 16.72 -27.38
CA ASP A 237 -11.49 15.64 -26.43
C ASP A 237 -10.00 15.46 -26.12
N LEU A 238 -9.74 14.67 -25.07
CA LEU A 238 -8.42 14.21 -24.70
C LEU A 238 -8.34 12.70 -24.90
N GLU A 239 -7.41 12.22 -25.72
CA GLU A 239 -7.15 10.79 -25.89
C GLU A 239 -5.88 10.41 -25.13
N ILE A 240 -6.00 9.43 -24.25
CA ILE A 240 -4.89 8.79 -23.54
C ILE A 240 -4.64 7.45 -24.23
N SER A 241 -3.49 7.35 -24.91
CA SER A 241 -3.00 6.15 -25.56
C SER A 241 -1.91 5.51 -24.70
N ILE A 242 -2.05 4.23 -24.41
CA ILE A 242 -1.15 3.45 -23.55
C ILE A 242 -0.63 2.26 -24.35
N SER A 243 0.68 2.00 -24.30
CA SER A 243 1.31 0.80 -24.87
C SER A 243 2.15 0.11 -23.81
N SER A 244 1.71 -1.07 -23.37
CA SER A 244 2.32 -1.83 -22.27
C SER A 244 3.11 -3.03 -22.77
N ASP A 245 4.19 -3.40 -22.07
CA ASP A 245 4.92 -4.64 -22.31
C ASP A 245 4.25 -5.88 -21.71
N VAL A 246 3.35 -5.69 -20.74
CA VAL A 246 2.54 -6.73 -20.08
C VAL A 246 1.04 -6.48 -20.26
N ASP A 247 0.22 -7.48 -19.92
CA ASP A 247 -1.22 -7.36 -19.93
C ASP A 247 -1.68 -6.41 -18.80
N ILE A 248 -2.60 -5.50 -19.13
CA ILE A 248 -3.18 -4.54 -18.19
C ILE A 248 -4.48 -5.15 -17.65
N ALA A 249 -4.67 -5.13 -16.34
CA ALA A 249 -5.89 -5.61 -15.68
C ALA A 249 -6.73 -4.49 -15.08
N GLY A 250 -6.08 -3.39 -14.67
CA GLY A 250 -6.74 -2.24 -14.07
C GLY A 250 -6.11 -0.93 -14.52
N LEU A 251 -6.94 0.10 -14.67
CA LEU A 251 -6.54 1.47 -14.97
C LEU A 251 -7.28 2.41 -14.01
N GLN A 252 -6.52 3.28 -13.35
CA GLN A 252 -7.04 4.41 -12.58
C GLN A 252 -6.49 5.71 -13.15
N ILE A 253 -7.33 6.73 -13.21
CA ILE A 253 -6.94 8.09 -13.56
C ILE A 253 -7.50 9.03 -12.51
N ASP A 254 -6.64 9.78 -11.84
CA ASP A 254 -7.01 10.86 -10.94
C ASP A 254 -6.73 12.19 -11.61
N ILE A 255 -7.69 13.10 -11.56
CA ILE A 255 -7.62 14.40 -12.23
C ILE A 255 -8.00 15.49 -11.24
N GLU A 256 -7.06 16.37 -10.91
CA GLU A 256 -7.41 17.62 -10.20
C GLU A 256 -8.12 18.56 -11.18
N THR A 257 -9.40 18.84 -10.93
CA THR A 257 -10.28 19.60 -11.84
C THR A 257 -11.49 20.18 -11.13
N ASN A 258 -12.07 21.25 -11.68
CA ASN A 258 -13.37 21.79 -11.23
C ASN A 258 -14.55 21.27 -12.06
N ASN A 259 -14.29 20.47 -13.08
CA ASN A 259 -15.28 19.94 -14.00
C ASN A 259 -15.36 18.42 -13.88
N ASN A 260 -16.58 17.89 -13.88
CA ASN A 260 -16.80 16.47 -14.07
C ASN A 260 -16.74 16.14 -15.56
N TYR A 261 -15.87 15.21 -15.94
CA TYR A 261 -15.70 14.74 -17.31
C TYR A 261 -16.24 13.33 -17.46
N HIS A 262 -16.77 13.04 -18.65
CA HIS A 262 -17.13 11.67 -19.02
C HIS A 262 -15.97 11.03 -19.78
N ALA A 263 -15.67 9.77 -19.44
CA ALA A 263 -14.60 9.00 -20.05
C ALA A 263 -15.11 7.64 -20.54
N TYR A 264 -14.57 7.17 -21.66
CA TYR A 264 -14.87 5.85 -22.20
C TYR A 264 -13.64 5.24 -22.88
N LEU A 265 -13.61 3.90 -22.95
CA LEU A 265 -12.58 3.16 -23.66
C LEU A 265 -12.94 2.98 -25.14
N ILE A 266 -11.91 2.98 -25.99
CA ILE A 266 -12.00 2.35 -27.31
C ILE A 266 -11.70 0.86 -27.11
N ASP A 267 -12.48 0.00 -27.77
CA ASP A 267 -12.48 -1.46 -27.53
C ASP A 267 -12.84 -1.83 -26.08
N ASN A 268 -12.46 -3.01 -25.60
CA ASN A 268 -12.57 -3.40 -24.19
C ASN A 268 -14.02 -3.48 -23.66
N SER A 269 -14.91 -4.10 -24.42
CA SER A 269 -16.35 -4.12 -24.10
C SER A 269 -16.71 -4.79 -22.77
N HIS A 270 -15.82 -5.62 -22.21
CA HIS A 270 -15.97 -6.26 -20.91
C HIS A 270 -15.35 -5.46 -19.75
N ILE A 271 -14.68 -4.34 -20.04
CA ILE A 271 -14.10 -3.45 -19.04
C ILE A 271 -15.12 -2.36 -18.73
N ARG A 272 -15.47 -2.24 -17.44
CA ARG A 272 -16.37 -1.21 -16.95
C ARG A 272 -15.58 0.03 -16.58
N VAL A 273 -15.94 1.17 -17.17
CA VAL A 273 -15.48 2.49 -16.74
C VAL A 273 -16.48 3.05 -15.71
N GLN A 274 -15.99 3.43 -14.54
CA GLN A 274 -16.73 4.15 -13.51
C GLN A 274 -15.96 5.41 -13.11
N SER A 275 -16.65 6.43 -12.64
CA SER A 275 -15.99 7.64 -12.16
C SER A 275 -16.76 8.27 -11.02
N ASN A 276 -16.04 9.00 -10.17
CA ASN A 276 -16.61 9.85 -9.15
C ASN A 276 -15.89 11.20 -9.14
N PHE A 277 -16.68 12.27 -9.05
CA PHE A 277 -16.16 13.63 -8.94
C PHE A 277 -16.51 14.16 -7.55
N ASP A 278 -15.50 14.39 -6.73
CA ASP A 278 -15.67 14.96 -5.40
C ASP A 278 -14.61 16.02 -5.10
N SER A 279 -15.05 17.12 -4.50
CA SER A 279 -14.17 18.13 -3.89
C SER A 279 -13.00 18.64 -4.75
N GLY A 280 -13.15 18.68 -6.08
CA GLY A 280 -12.10 19.17 -6.99
C GLY A 280 -11.19 18.06 -7.56
N ASN A 281 -11.52 16.79 -7.33
CA ASN A 281 -10.84 15.64 -7.90
C ASN A 281 -11.84 14.75 -8.65
N LEU A 282 -11.45 14.26 -9.83
CA LEU A 282 -12.17 13.26 -10.60
C LEU A 282 -11.34 11.98 -10.63
N THR A 283 -11.83 10.92 -9.99
CA THR A 283 -11.26 9.58 -10.07
C THR A 283 -12.04 8.78 -11.10
N ILE A 284 -11.34 8.17 -12.06
CA ILE A 284 -11.88 7.28 -13.08
C ILE A 284 -11.23 5.91 -12.89
N LEU A 285 -12.04 4.87 -12.79
CA LEU A 285 -11.60 3.48 -12.70
C LEU A 285 -12.09 2.69 -13.91
N ALA A 286 -11.21 1.85 -14.45
CA ALA A 286 -11.52 0.91 -15.51
C ALA A 286 -10.96 -0.48 -15.14
N LEU A 287 -11.86 -1.44 -14.99
CA LEU A 287 -11.56 -2.83 -14.63
C LEU A 287 -12.63 -3.79 -15.16
N ASP A 288 -12.37 -5.10 -15.11
CA ASP A 288 -13.29 -6.14 -15.57
C ASP A 288 -14.68 -6.03 -14.91
N GLU A 289 -15.73 -5.94 -15.73
CA GLU A 289 -17.12 -5.81 -15.28
C GLU A 289 -17.57 -6.99 -14.41
N LEU A 290 -17.00 -8.17 -14.65
CA LEU A 290 -17.31 -9.39 -13.89
C LEU A 290 -16.37 -9.61 -12.70
N MET A 291 -15.38 -8.72 -12.47
CA MET A 291 -14.39 -8.86 -11.41
C MET A 291 -13.65 -10.21 -11.44
N LEU A 292 -13.41 -10.77 -12.64
CA LEU A 292 -12.71 -12.04 -12.84
C LEU A 292 -11.25 -11.84 -13.24
N ASN A 293 -10.71 -10.62 -13.04
CA ASN A 293 -9.36 -10.23 -13.42
C ASN A 293 -9.03 -10.52 -14.90
N ARG A 294 -10.01 -10.35 -15.80
CA ARG A 294 -9.77 -10.46 -17.23
C ARG A 294 -9.02 -9.21 -17.70
N PRO A 295 -7.86 -9.34 -18.37
CA PRO A 295 -7.12 -8.18 -18.84
C PRO A 295 -7.89 -7.44 -19.94
N PHE A 296 -7.44 -6.23 -20.23
CA PHE A 296 -7.87 -5.47 -21.40
C PHE A 296 -7.63 -6.29 -22.68
N ASP A 297 -8.45 -6.05 -23.70
CA ASP A 297 -8.45 -6.77 -24.97
C ASP A 297 -7.09 -6.70 -25.70
N SER A 298 -6.26 -5.70 -25.39
CA SER A 298 -4.98 -5.42 -26.03
C SER A 298 -4.04 -4.69 -25.06
N ARG A 299 -2.73 -4.88 -25.24
CA ARG A 299 -1.70 -4.08 -24.51
C ARG A 299 -1.59 -2.64 -25.00
N ASN A 300 -2.21 -2.33 -26.14
CA ASN A 300 -2.43 -0.98 -26.61
C ASN A 300 -3.84 -0.55 -26.23
N VAL A 301 -3.97 0.25 -25.17
CA VAL A 301 -5.26 0.71 -24.61
C VAL A 301 -5.47 2.18 -24.97
N LYS A 302 -6.70 2.54 -25.31
CA LYS A 302 -7.09 3.93 -25.56
C LYS A 302 -8.30 4.30 -24.73
N LEU A 303 -8.17 5.40 -24.01
CA LEU A 303 -9.25 6.03 -23.25
C LEU A 303 -9.46 7.45 -23.76
N VAL A 304 -10.72 7.82 -23.96
CA VAL A 304 -11.12 9.17 -24.39
C VAL A 304 -11.85 9.85 -23.24
N ILE A 305 -11.43 11.07 -22.91
CA ILE A 305 -12.11 11.98 -22.00
C ILE A 305 -12.77 13.07 -22.84
N GLU A 306 -14.10 13.10 -22.83
CA GLU A 306 -14.91 14.00 -23.64
C GLU A 306 -14.79 15.45 -23.16
N ASP A 307 -14.75 16.40 -24.10
CA ASP A 307 -14.71 17.85 -23.84
C ASP A 307 -13.53 18.32 -22.95
N ALA A 308 -12.49 17.50 -22.82
CA ALA A 308 -11.34 17.74 -21.94
C ALA A 308 -10.16 18.47 -22.63
N LYS A 309 -10.34 19.08 -23.80
CA LYS A 309 -9.26 19.81 -24.51
C LYS A 309 -8.53 20.86 -23.66
N ASN A 310 -9.25 21.53 -22.77
CA ASN A 310 -8.69 22.60 -21.94
C ASN A 310 -8.15 22.10 -20.58
N LEU A 311 -8.19 20.79 -20.34
CA LEU A 311 -7.61 20.20 -19.14
C LEU A 311 -6.10 20.42 -19.09
N ASP A 312 -5.58 20.71 -17.90
CA ASP A 312 -4.16 20.77 -17.63
C ASP A 312 -3.62 19.34 -17.59
N LEU A 313 -2.63 19.03 -18.43
CA LEU A 313 -2.10 17.67 -18.50
C LEU A 313 -1.30 17.30 -17.25
N ASN A 314 -0.79 18.30 -16.52
CA ASN A 314 -0.07 18.06 -15.27
C ASN A 314 -1.00 17.69 -14.11
N SER A 315 -2.32 17.89 -14.26
CA SER A 315 -3.29 17.51 -13.23
C SER A 315 -3.76 16.06 -13.35
N ILE A 316 -3.27 15.32 -14.35
CA ILE A 316 -3.66 13.94 -14.64
C ILE A 316 -2.60 13.01 -14.07
N ASN A 317 -3.00 12.18 -13.12
CA ASN A 317 -2.22 11.05 -12.63
C ASN A 317 -2.83 9.75 -13.16
N VAL A 318 -1.99 8.82 -13.62
CA VAL A 318 -2.42 7.53 -14.16
C VAL A 318 -1.74 6.42 -13.38
N THR A 319 -2.52 5.44 -12.95
CA THR A 319 -2.03 4.21 -12.32
C THR A 319 -2.49 3.02 -13.14
N LEU A 320 -1.55 2.16 -13.51
CA LEU A 320 -1.82 0.92 -14.25
C LEU A 320 -1.47 -0.29 -13.40
N SER A 321 -2.38 -1.26 -13.39
CA SER A 321 -2.18 -2.56 -12.75
C SER A 321 -1.98 -3.65 -13.78
N SER A 322 -0.97 -4.48 -13.55
CA SER A 322 -0.79 -5.78 -14.20
C SER A 322 -1.82 -6.79 -13.67
N SER A 323 -1.93 -7.96 -14.31
CA SER A 323 -2.81 -9.02 -13.82
C SER A 323 -2.46 -9.55 -12.42
N SER A 324 -1.24 -9.34 -11.92
CA SER A 324 -0.89 -9.72 -10.54
C SER A 324 -1.38 -8.73 -9.48
N GLY A 325 -1.78 -7.52 -9.88
CA GLY A 325 -1.99 -6.39 -8.98
C GLY A 325 -0.77 -5.48 -8.85
N SER A 326 0.37 -5.83 -9.44
CA SER A 326 1.59 -5.00 -9.40
C SER A 326 1.47 -3.77 -10.30
N GLN A 327 2.07 -2.65 -9.87
CA GLN A 327 2.12 -1.42 -10.66
C GLN A 327 2.94 -1.59 -11.94
N ILE A 328 2.41 -1.09 -13.06
CA ILE A 328 3.15 -0.94 -14.32
C ILE A 328 3.77 0.45 -14.35
N ALA A 329 5.10 0.53 -14.51
CA ALA A 329 5.82 1.80 -14.50
C ALA A 329 5.55 2.59 -15.78
N LEU A 330 5.17 3.87 -15.64
CA LEU A 330 4.79 4.72 -16.76
C LEU A 330 5.96 5.57 -17.29
N ASN A 331 6.08 5.63 -18.60
CA ASN A 331 6.93 6.56 -19.33
C ASN A 331 6.06 7.50 -20.17
N TYR A 332 5.99 8.78 -19.79
CA TYR A 332 5.21 9.79 -20.50
C TYR A 332 5.97 10.26 -21.74
N ILE A 333 5.37 10.06 -22.91
CA ILE A 333 5.90 10.50 -24.20
C ILE A 333 5.36 11.90 -24.51
N ASP A 334 6.25 12.86 -24.73
CA ASP A 334 5.89 14.19 -25.21
C ASP A 334 5.46 14.15 -26.68
N ASP A 335 4.37 14.84 -27.01
CA ASP A 335 3.83 15.00 -28.37
C ASP A 335 4.87 15.57 -29.37
N ASN A 336 5.91 16.27 -28.88
CA ASN A 336 6.99 16.79 -29.70
C ASN A 336 7.93 15.71 -30.29
N ASP A 337 7.91 14.48 -29.75
CA ASP A 337 8.73 13.36 -30.24
C ASP A 337 7.98 12.45 -31.23
N MET A 338 6.73 12.81 -31.58
CA MET A 338 5.96 12.12 -32.59
C MET A 338 5.63 13.04 -33.76
N THR A 339 6.23 12.73 -34.90
CA THR A 339 5.63 13.10 -36.18
C THR A 339 4.30 12.36 -36.30
N VAL A 340 3.21 13.01 -35.88
CA VAL A 340 1.85 12.59 -36.21
C VAL A 340 1.75 12.62 -37.73
N SER A 341 2.12 11.50 -38.35
CA SER A 341 1.75 11.23 -39.71
C SER A 341 0.23 11.13 -39.64
N ASN A 342 -0.46 12.14 -40.16
CA ASN A 342 -1.85 12.02 -40.57
C ASN A 342 -1.90 10.88 -41.61
N SER A 343 -1.87 9.63 -41.12
CA SER A 343 -2.09 8.45 -41.93
C SER A 343 -3.54 8.58 -42.33
N THR A 344 -3.73 8.85 -43.62
CA THR A 344 -5.03 8.85 -44.26
C THR A 344 -5.81 7.63 -43.77
N GLU A 345 -7.08 7.83 -43.43
CA GLU A 345 -8.08 6.85 -43.03
C GLU A 345 -8.12 5.65 -43.99
N LEU A 346 -7.15 4.75 -43.86
CA LEU A 346 -7.04 3.58 -44.69
C LEU A 346 -7.72 2.46 -43.93
N TYR A 347 -8.87 2.03 -44.45
CA TYR A 347 -9.45 0.74 -44.09
C TYR A 347 -8.38 -0.34 -44.21
N GLY A 348 -8.22 -1.16 -43.18
CA GLY A 348 -7.45 -2.38 -43.31
C GLY A 348 -7.00 -2.99 -42.01
N LEU A 349 -6.67 -4.27 -42.11
CA LEU A 349 -5.78 -4.94 -41.16
C LEU A 349 -4.39 -4.34 -41.38
N ASN A 350 -3.78 -3.79 -40.31
CA ASN A 350 -2.57 -2.98 -40.38
C ASN A 350 -1.33 -3.77 -39.94
N LYS A 351 -1.44 -4.49 -38.82
CA LYS A 351 -0.28 -5.12 -38.16
C LYS A 351 -0.67 -6.37 -37.40
N ILE A 352 0.24 -7.34 -37.38
CA ILE A 352 0.26 -8.49 -36.46
C ILE A 352 1.66 -8.53 -35.89
N TYR A 353 1.83 -8.19 -34.62
CA TYR A 353 3.14 -8.14 -33.99
C TYR A 353 3.10 -8.59 -32.52
N PRO A 354 4.06 -9.40 -32.05
CA PRO A 354 5.15 -10.01 -32.83
C PRO A 354 4.65 -11.02 -33.88
N ASN A 355 5.42 -11.25 -34.93
CA ASN A 355 5.13 -12.30 -35.91
C ASN A 355 6.44 -12.77 -36.58
N PRO A 356 7.00 -13.94 -36.23
CA PRO A 356 6.39 -15.00 -35.42
C PRO A 356 6.14 -14.63 -33.95
N PHE A 357 5.21 -15.32 -33.28
CA PHE A 357 4.78 -15.03 -31.90
C PHE A 357 4.73 -16.27 -30.99
N ASN A 358 4.73 -16.06 -29.67
CA ASN A 358 4.65 -17.11 -28.64
C ASN A 358 4.04 -16.63 -27.30
N PRO A 359 2.91 -17.19 -26.84
CA PRO A 359 1.78 -17.66 -27.63
C PRO A 359 0.80 -16.52 -27.97
N THR A 360 1.11 -15.26 -27.64
CA THR A 360 0.26 -14.08 -27.86
C THR A 360 0.82 -13.13 -28.91
N THR A 361 -0.06 -12.45 -29.65
CA THR A 361 0.28 -11.37 -30.59
C THR A 361 -0.79 -10.29 -30.58
N GLU A 362 -0.41 -9.05 -30.84
CA GLU A 362 -1.34 -7.94 -31.04
C GLU A 362 -1.74 -7.84 -32.52
N ILE A 363 -3.00 -7.53 -32.77
CA ILE A 363 -3.61 -7.38 -34.09
C ILE A 363 -4.24 -5.99 -34.18
N GLU A 364 -3.66 -5.13 -35.02
CA GLU A 364 -4.12 -3.76 -35.21
C GLU A 364 -4.87 -3.63 -36.54
N PHE A 365 -6.01 -2.95 -36.54
CA PHE A 365 -6.77 -2.62 -37.75
C PHE A 365 -7.42 -1.24 -37.66
N ASN A 366 -7.80 -0.67 -38.80
CA ASN A 366 -8.48 0.62 -38.88
C ASN A 366 -9.77 0.51 -39.69
N ILE A 367 -10.82 1.18 -39.23
CA ILE A 367 -12.08 1.32 -39.96
C ILE A 367 -12.44 2.81 -40.18
N PRO A 368 -12.88 3.20 -41.38
CA PRO A 368 -13.15 4.60 -41.70
C PRO A 368 -14.54 5.07 -41.24
N ASN A 369 -15.47 4.15 -40.97
CA ASN A 369 -16.81 4.48 -40.48
C ASN A 369 -17.23 3.43 -39.45
N ASP A 370 -18.15 3.83 -38.57
CA ASP A 370 -18.78 2.93 -37.61
C ASP A 370 -19.45 1.74 -38.32
N SER A 371 -19.08 0.51 -37.93
CA SER A 371 -19.70 -0.70 -38.46
C SER A 371 -19.47 -1.92 -37.57
N ASN A 372 -20.17 -3.03 -37.85
CA ASN A 372 -19.84 -4.32 -37.27
C ASN A 372 -18.66 -4.95 -38.00
N VAL A 373 -17.72 -5.49 -37.23
CA VAL A 373 -16.54 -6.18 -37.75
C VAL A 373 -16.43 -7.58 -37.16
N ILE A 374 -15.75 -8.46 -37.90
CA ILE A 374 -15.40 -9.80 -37.45
C ILE A 374 -13.91 -10.01 -37.66
N LEU A 375 -13.22 -10.41 -36.60
CA LEU A 375 -11.81 -10.77 -36.59
C LEU A 375 -11.69 -12.23 -36.15
N SER A 376 -11.27 -13.11 -37.05
CA SER A 376 -11.19 -14.56 -36.81
C SER A 376 -9.87 -15.14 -37.26
N ALA A 377 -9.42 -16.21 -36.60
CA ALA A 377 -8.23 -16.98 -36.95
C ALA A 377 -8.59 -18.29 -37.65
N TYR A 378 -7.86 -18.63 -38.71
CA TYR A 378 -8.05 -19.84 -39.52
C TYR A 378 -6.76 -20.65 -39.65
N ASP A 379 -6.86 -21.98 -39.69
CA ASP A 379 -5.75 -22.86 -40.04
C ASP A 379 -5.53 -22.97 -41.57
N LEU A 380 -4.47 -23.67 -41.98
CA LEU A 380 -4.13 -23.87 -43.40
C LEU A 380 -5.20 -24.62 -44.22
N ASN A 381 -6.11 -25.33 -43.56
CA ASN A 381 -7.22 -26.02 -44.22
C ASN A 381 -8.46 -25.11 -44.35
N GLY A 382 -8.37 -23.85 -43.91
CA GLY A 382 -9.48 -22.90 -43.93
C GLY A 382 -10.52 -23.15 -42.84
N ARG A 383 -10.18 -23.94 -41.81
CA ARG A 383 -11.05 -24.12 -40.64
C ARG A 383 -10.83 -22.97 -39.68
N GLU A 384 -11.91 -22.35 -39.22
CA GLU A 384 -11.87 -21.36 -38.15
C GLU A 384 -11.44 -22.03 -36.84
N VAL A 385 -10.38 -21.50 -36.23
CA VAL A 385 -9.81 -22.00 -34.99
C VAL A 385 -10.10 -21.07 -33.80
N GLY A 386 -10.67 -19.89 -34.05
CA GLY A 386 -11.14 -18.97 -33.03
C GLY A 386 -11.68 -17.67 -33.62
N VAL A 387 -12.65 -17.07 -32.93
CA VAL A 387 -13.09 -15.68 -33.16
C VAL A 387 -12.38 -14.83 -32.11
N ILE A 388 -11.63 -13.83 -32.55
CA ILE A 388 -10.88 -12.91 -31.70
C ILE A 388 -11.79 -11.77 -31.26
N PHE A 389 -12.58 -11.23 -32.19
CA PHE A 389 -13.60 -10.23 -31.90
C PHE A 389 -14.73 -10.30 -32.93
N GLU A 390 -15.97 -10.10 -32.48
CA GLU A 390 -17.14 -9.92 -33.32
C GLU A 390 -18.08 -8.91 -32.67
N GLY A 391 -18.32 -7.78 -33.33
CA GLY A 391 -19.16 -6.73 -32.76
C GLY A 391 -19.06 -5.39 -33.45
N PHE A 392 -19.77 -4.41 -32.88
CA PHE A 392 -19.79 -3.03 -33.36
C PHE A 392 -18.51 -2.30 -32.97
N GLN A 393 -17.97 -1.52 -33.90
CA GLN A 393 -16.81 -0.66 -33.70
C GLN A 393 -17.03 0.73 -34.27
N ARG A 394 -16.48 1.75 -33.60
CA ARG A 394 -16.49 3.14 -34.06
C ARG A 394 -15.37 3.39 -35.06
N ALA A 395 -15.50 4.41 -35.90
CA ALA A 395 -14.43 4.83 -36.80
C ALA A 395 -13.12 5.08 -36.03
N GLY A 396 -12.01 4.53 -36.53
CA GLY A 396 -10.69 4.68 -35.93
C GLY A 396 -9.83 3.42 -35.95
N ASN A 397 -8.74 3.49 -35.18
CA ASN A 397 -7.78 2.41 -34.99
C ASN A 397 -8.15 1.56 -33.78
N HIS A 398 -8.13 0.25 -33.96
CA HIS A 398 -8.45 -0.76 -32.95
C HIS A 398 -7.31 -1.74 -32.78
N SER A 399 -7.20 -2.33 -31.59
CA SER A 399 -6.17 -3.33 -31.29
C SER A 399 -6.75 -4.46 -30.45
N TYR A 400 -6.46 -5.70 -30.84
CA TYR A 400 -6.89 -6.91 -30.14
C TYR A 400 -5.74 -7.89 -30.01
N GLN A 401 -5.56 -8.44 -28.82
CA GLN A 401 -4.64 -9.51 -28.54
C GLN A 401 -5.25 -10.85 -28.92
N TRP A 402 -4.48 -11.69 -29.60
CA TRP A 402 -4.83 -13.08 -29.83
C TRP A 402 -3.92 -14.01 -29.04
N ASN A 403 -4.50 -14.73 -28.07
CA ASN A 403 -3.84 -15.78 -27.32
C ASN A 403 -4.08 -17.16 -27.97
N ALA A 404 -3.04 -17.71 -28.59
CA ALA A 404 -3.06 -19.01 -29.25
C ALA A 404 -2.42 -20.14 -28.41
N ALA A 405 -2.38 -19.99 -27.08
CA ALA A 405 -1.71 -20.95 -26.19
C ALA A 405 -2.25 -22.39 -26.32
N ASN A 406 -3.51 -22.58 -26.73
CA ASN A 406 -4.11 -23.89 -26.91
C ASN A 406 -3.97 -24.47 -28.33
N LEU A 407 -3.31 -23.75 -29.25
CA LEU A 407 -3.11 -24.17 -30.63
C LEU A 407 -1.69 -24.73 -30.87
N PRO A 408 -1.49 -25.68 -31.80
CA PRO A 408 -0.15 -26.15 -32.15
C PRO A 408 0.64 -25.07 -32.91
N SER A 409 1.97 -25.08 -32.79
CA SER A 409 2.83 -24.22 -33.61
C SER A 409 2.56 -24.45 -35.10
N GLY A 410 2.54 -23.38 -35.88
CA GLY A 410 2.12 -23.45 -37.27
C GLY A 410 1.79 -22.10 -37.87
N VAL A 411 1.29 -22.14 -39.10
CA VAL A 411 0.84 -20.97 -39.85
C VAL A 411 -0.67 -20.87 -39.74
N TYR A 412 -1.13 -19.68 -39.41
CA TYR A 412 -2.53 -19.30 -39.33
C TYR A 412 -2.80 -18.08 -40.21
N TYR A 413 -4.06 -17.86 -40.55
CA TYR A 413 -4.52 -16.66 -41.24
C TYR A 413 -5.52 -15.92 -40.36
N ILE A 414 -5.19 -14.69 -40.04
CA ILE A 414 -6.13 -13.75 -39.43
C ILE A 414 -6.96 -13.16 -40.56
N LYS A 415 -8.28 -13.27 -40.45
CA LYS A 415 -9.25 -12.74 -41.39
C LYS A 415 -10.00 -11.61 -40.70
N PHE A 416 -9.95 -10.43 -41.30
CA PHE A 416 -10.69 -9.25 -40.88
C PHE A 416 -11.80 -8.97 -41.89
N GLN A 417 -13.02 -8.84 -41.41
CA GLN A 417 -14.20 -8.53 -42.20
C GLN A 417 -14.86 -7.26 -41.69
N TYR A 418 -15.11 -6.32 -42.60
CA TYR A 418 -15.78 -5.04 -42.37
C TYR A 418 -16.74 -4.81 -43.54
N ASP A 419 -18.03 -4.68 -43.24
CA ASP A 419 -19.10 -4.71 -44.25
C ASP A 419 -18.97 -5.91 -45.22
N SER A 420 -18.66 -5.63 -46.49
CA SER A 420 -18.43 -6.63 -47.55
C SER A 420 -16.95 -6.85 -47.88
N GLN A 421 -16.07 -6.09 -47.24
CA GLN A 421 -14.63 -6.16 -47.47
C GLN A 421 -14.00 -7.19 -46.53
N ILE A 422 -13.12 -8.01 -47.10
CA ILE A 422 -12.39 -9.05 -46.38
C ILE A 422 -10.92 -8.88 -46.68
N GLN A 423 -10.12 -8.79 -45.62
CA GLN A 423 -8.66 -8.83 -45.68
C GLN A 423 -8.16 -10.02 -44.86
N SER A 424 -6.99 -10.55 -45.22
CA SER A 424 -6.32 -11.54 -44.40
C SER A 424 -4.81 -11.31 -44.31
N MET A 425 -4.22 -11.70 -43.19
CA MET A 425 -2.79 -11.71 -42.97
C MET A 425 -2.33 -13.03 -42.37
N LYS A 426 -1.10 -13.41 -42.72
CA LYS A 426 -0.45 -14.61 -42.20
C LYS A 426 0.12 -14.34 -40.81
N ALA A 427 -0.21 -15.17 -39.84
CA ALA A 427 0.38 -15.21 -38.50
C ALA A 427 1.14 -16.53 -38.29
N VAL A 428 2.31 -16.48 -37.65
CA VAL A 428 3.18 -17.64 -37.44
C VAL A 428 3.37 -17.87 -35.94
N LEU A 429 2.75 -18.92 -35.39
CA LEU A 429 2.91 -19.32 -33.99
C LEU A 429 4.13 -20.24 -33.85
N MET A 430 5.08 -19.88 -32.99
CA MET A 430 6.23 -20.72 -32.64
C MET A 430 6.32 -20.84 -31.12
N LYS A 431 6.23 -22.06 -30.58
CA LYS A 431 6.31 -22.32 -29.14
C LYS A 431 7.70 -22.70 -28.69
#